data_AF-A0A9N9GZL1-F1
#
_entry.id   AF-A0A9N9GZL1-F1
#
_cell.length_a   1.000
_cell.length_b   1.000
_cell.length_c   1.000
_cell.angle_alpha   90.00
_cell.angle_beta   90.00
_cell.angle_gamma   90.00
#
_symmetry.space_group_name_H-M   'P 1'
#
loop_
_entity.id
_entity.type
_entity.pdbx_description
1 polymer ?
#
loop_
_entity_poly.entity_id
_entity_poly.type
_entity_poly.pdbx_seq_one_letter_code
_entity_poly.pdbx_strand_id
1 'polypeptide(L)'
;LENITVFISCLGKITKSNKKAGHNYAASLFYKYKGIQSVFYQYIDKDLFLITIYQNSQIVIEYKDISPNTIWNKTHILKSISGETLFVINYPITLNRINQIFLHQPSIFKYTLADWNNKTIIKQLYELHLKRTIRRSIQWYQVFQNWIQQKSNIIELYTHLDKVYDLNYEISERELRLWCAMFRILECTNITPYNNDISYDEFWTNATNSEKDRINGKIRMLSIIGEDFTYKKIIEKLEVSSNTINTARKFFRINEPRCPILEKPIITCSKMSEVKVKEFELFFTDKANVNMSSYKVDAKTQLPVLYLKNQKSILWEKFSATYPNGMK
;
A
#
# COMPACT_ATOMS: atom_id res chain seq x y z
N LEU A 1 0.41 49.10 11.91
CA LEU A 1 -0.07 47.72 11.73
C LEU A 1 -1.39 47.62 12.47
N GLU A 2 -2.49 47.37 11.76
CA GLU A 2 -3.80 47.16 12.39
C GLU A 2 -3.79 45.79 13.07
N ASN A 3 -3.91 45.76 14.40
CA ASN A 3 -4.01 44.52 15.16
C ASN A 3 -5.44 43.99 15.07
N ILE A 4 -5.68 43.02 14.19
CA ILE A 4 -6.99 42.40 14.00
C ILE A 4 -7.00 41.07 14.72
N THR A 5 -7.99 40.90 15.60
CA THR A 5 -8.20 39.63 16.31
C THR A 5 -9.26 38.83 15.57
N VAL A 6 -8.94 37.58 15.26
CA VAL A 6 -9.86 36.64 14.60
C VAL A 6 -10.10 35.46 15.55
N PHE A 7 -11.37 35.13 15.74
CA PHE A 7 -11.84 34.06 16.60
C PHE A 7 -12.24 32.86 15.74
N ILE A 8 -11.59 31.72 15.97
CA ILE A 8 -11.93 30.48 15.26
C ILE A 8 -13.01 29.76 16.06
N SER A 9 -14.21 29.59 15.48
CA SER A 9 -15.32 28.89 16.13
C SER A 9 -15.38 27.42 15.75
N CYS A 10 -15.03 27.05 14.51
CA CYS A 10 -15.01 25.65 14.06
C CYS A 10 -13.91 25.41 13.02
N LEU A 11 -13.22 24.28 13.10
CA LEU A 11 -12.19 23.89 12.12
C LEU A 11 -12.75 23.16 10.89
N GLY A 12 -14.03 22.75 10.93
CA GLY A 12 -14.68 22.02 9.85
C GLY A 12 -14.18 20.58 9.67
N LYS A 13 -14.64 19.95 8.58
CA LYS A 13 -14.18 18.64 8.11
C LYS A 13 -12.86 18.81 7.35
N ILE A 14 -11.84 18.09 7.79
CA ILE A 14 -10.50 18.10 7.21
C ILE A 14 -10.31 16.84 6.37
N THR A 15 -9.85 16.97 5.12
CA THR A 15 -9.63 15.84 4.19
C THR A 15 -8.15 15.64 3.87
N LYS A 16 -7.73 14.43 3.48
CA LYS A 16 -6.32 14.07 3.19
C LYS A 16 -5.69 14.92 2.07
N SER A 17 -6.48 15.33 1.08
CA SER A 17 -6.03 16.17 -0.05
C SER A 17 -5.81 17.63 0.37
N ASN A 18 -6.60 18.13 1.32
CA ASN A 18 -6.53 19.50 1.79
C ASN A 18 -6.06 19.51 3.24
N LYS A 19 -4.73 19.63 3.45
CA LYS A 19 -4.13 19.99 4.76
C LYS A 19 -4.46 21.46 5.15
N LYS A 20 -5.67 21.91 4.85
CA LYS A 20 -6.23 23.24 5.09
C LYS A 20 -7.61 23.07 5.72
N ALA A 21 -8.13 24.13 6.32
CA ALA A 21 -9.53 24.17 6.76
C ALA A 21 -10.47 23.86 5.59
N GLY A 22 -11.48 23.02 5.83
CA GLY A 22 -12.42 22.55 4.81
C GLY A 22 -13.87 22.88 5.14
N HIS A 23 -14.79 22.16 4.50
CA HIS A 23 -16.25 22.33 4.69
C HIS A 23 -16.64 22.36 6.18
N ASN A 24 -17.50 23.30 6.57
CA ASN A 24 -17.92 23.62 7.94
C ASN A 24 -16.88 24.35 8.80
N TYR A 25 -15.80 24.88 8.20
CA TYR A 25 -14.94 25.83 8.90
C TYR A 25 -15.70 27.12 9.19
N ALA A 26 -15.47 27.68 10.37
CA ALA A 26 -16.07 28.94 10.78
C ALA A 26 -15.08 29.78 11.60
N ALA A 27 -15.01 31.07 11.29
CA ALA A 27 -14.27 32.06 12.05
C ALA A 27 -15.01 33.39 12.07
N SER A 28 -14.73 34.24 13.04
CA SER A 28 -15.31 35.57 13.14
C SER A 28 -14.28 36.61 13.49
N LEU A 29 -14.46 37.83 13.00
CA LEU A 29 -13.65 38.97 13.39
C LEU A 29 -14.53 40.21 13.58
N PHE A 30 -14.02 41.15 14.36
CA PHE A 30 -14.68 42.42 14.61
C PHE A 30 -13.99 43.53 13.83
N TYR A 31 -14.74 44.22 12.97
CA TYR A 31 -14.21 45.34 12.21
C TYR A 31 -15.32 46.32 11.81
N LYS A 32 -14.95 47.55 11.42
CA LYS A 32 -15.93 48.54 10.99
C LYS A 32 -16.36 48.28 9.54
N TYR A 33 -17.66 48.11 9.31
CA TYR A 33 -18.26 48.09 7.98
C TYR A 33 -19.09 49.38 7.80
N LYS A 34 -18.76 50.19 6.78
CA LYS A 34 -19.41 51.49 6.53
C LYS A 34 -19.43 52.41 7.78
N GLY A 35 -18.34 52.39 8.56
CA GLY A 35 -18.19 53.22 9.77
C GLY A 35 -18.80 52.64 11.05
N ILE A 36 -19.62 51.59 10.97
CA ILE A 36 -20.29 50.96 12.11
C ILE A 36 -19.53 49.69 12.51
N GLN A 37 -19.38 49.46 13.82
CA GLN A 37 -18.77 48.23 14.33
C GLN A 37 -19.60 47.01 13.94
N SER A 38 -18.98 46.05 13.26
CA SER A 38 -19.65 44.87 12.73
C SER A 38 -18.91 43.58 13.09
N VAL A 39 -19.66 42.48 13.08
CA VAL A 39 -19.11 41.13 13.13
C VAL A 39 -19.03 40.60 11.70
N PHE A 40 -17.84 40.20 11.28
CA PHE A 40 -17.62 39.48 10.03
C PHE A 40 -17.56 38.00 10.36
N TYR A 41 -18.60 37.27 10.02
CA TYR A 41 -18.64 35.82 10.13
C TYR A 41 -18.16 35.21 8.81
N GLN A 42 -17.11 34.41 8.89
CA GLN A 42 -16.45 33.76 7.77
C GLN A 42 -16.73 32.26 7.84
N TYR A 43 -17.17 31.68 6.74
CA TYR A 43 -17.59 30.28 6.69
C TYR A 43 -17.13 29.61 5.39
N ILE A 44 -16.79 28.32 5.46
CA ILE A 44 -16.45 27.52 4.28
C ILE A 44 -17.53 26.46 4.08
N ASP A 45 -18.24 26.54 2.95
CA ASP A 45 -19.17 25.52 2.52
C ASP A 45 -18.64 24.80 1.28
N LYS A 46 -18.13 23.57 1.46
CA LYS A 46 -17.51 22.77 0.40
C LYS A 46 -16.32 23.53 -0.18
N ASP A 47 -16.43 23.99 -1.42
CA ASP A 47 -15.39 24.73 -2.15
C ASP A 47 -15.70 26.24 -2.23
N LEU A 48 -16.68 26.72 -1.45
CA LEU A 48 -17.14 28.10 -1.48
C LEU A 48 -16.85 28.78 -0.13
N PHE A 49 -16.28 29.97 -0.22
CA PHE A 49 -16.05 30.86 0.90
C PHE A 49 -17.24 31.81 1.03
N LEU A 50 -17.68 32.03 2.26
CA LEU A 50 -18.77 32.92 2.60
C LEU A 50 -18.32 33.93 3.66
N ILE A 51 -18.76 35.18 3.52
CA ILE A 51 -18.60 36.23 4.52
C ILE A 51 -19.97 36.85 4.75
N THR A 52 -20.48 36.71 5.96
CA THR A 52 -21.73 37.34 6.41
C THR A 52 -21.38 38.44 7.40
N ILE A 53 -21.85 39.66 7.13
CA ILE A 53 -21.61 40.81 8.01
C ILE A 53 -22.85 41.06 8.85
N TYR A 54 -22.68 41.07 10.17
CA TYR A 54 -23.73 41.36 11.12
C TYR A 54 -23.55 42.75 11.76
N GLN A 55 -24.66 43.48 11.88
CA GLN A 55 -24.79 44.71 12.68
C GLN A 55 -26.06 44.61 13.50
N ASN A 56 -26.01 44.96 14.80
CA ASN A 56 -27.16 44.92 15.71
C ASN A 56 -27.94 43.59 15.64
N SER A 57 -27.21 42.46 15.59
CA SER A 57 -27.75 41.10 15.50
C SER A 57 -28.56 40.79 14.22
N GLN A 58 -28.43 41.61 13.18
CA GLN A 58 -29.06 41.40 11.87
C GLN A 58 -28.01 41.24 10.77
N ILE A 59 -28.30 40.41 9.77
CA ILE A 59 -27.47 40.24 8.58
C ILE A 59 -27.64 41.47 7.71
N VAL A 60 -26.53 42.18 7.47
CA VAL A 60 -26.50 43.36 6.61
C VAL A 60 -26.22 42.96 5.17
N ILE A 61 -25.27 42.06 4.99
CA ILE A 61 -24.84 41.60 3.66
C ILE A 61 -24.14 40.25 3.77
N GLU A 62 -24.22 39.50 2.68
CA GLU A 62 -23.53 38.24 2.49
C GLU A 62 -22.76 38.26 1.17
N TYR A 63 -21.52 37.81 1.23
CA TYR A 63 -20.66 37.62 0.07
C TYR A 63 -20.34 36.14 -0.09
N LYS A 64 -20.17 35.72 -1.35
CA LYS A 64 -19.79 34.35 -1.71
C LYS A 64 -18.80 34.35 -2.87
N ASP A 65 -17.79 33.48 -2.78
CA ASP A 65 -16.78 33.30 -3.81
C ASP A 65 -16.07 31.94 -3.71
N ILE A 66 -15.23 31.61 -4.70
CA ILE A 66 -14.43 30.38 -4.77
C ILE A 66 -13.07 30.49 -4.06
N SER A 67 -12.64 31.70 -3.68
CA SER A 67 -11.36 31.89 -2.99
C SER A 67 -11.44 32.90 -1.84
N PRO A 68 -10.59 32.76 -0.81
CA PRO A 68 -10.52 33.71 0.30
C PRO A 68 -10.16 35.14 -0.13
N ASN A 69 -9.28 35.27 -1.13
CA ASN A 69 -8.82 36.58 -1.59
C ASN A 69 -9.89 37.28 -2.42
N THR A 70 -10.58 36.54 -3.30
CA THR A 70 -11.65 37.10 -4.14
C THR A 70 -12.83 37.56 -3.30
N ILE A 71 -13.23 36.80 -2.27
CA ILE A 71 -14.32 37.20 -1.38
C ILE A 71 -13.97 38.44 -0.56
N TRP A 72 -12.76 38.52 0.02
CA TRP A 72 -12.36 39.70 0.78
C TRP A 72 -12.23 40.94 -0.10
N ASN A 73 -11.77 40.80 -1.34
CA ASN A 73 -11.75 41.91 -2.31
C ASN A 73 -13.14 42.49 -2.61
N LYS A 74 -14.20 41.65 -2.62
CA LYS A 74 -15.60 42.07 -2.78
C LYS A 74 -16.12 42.93 -1.62
N THR A 75 -15.59 42.75 -0.41
CA THR A 75 -15.96 43.58 0.75
C THR A 75 -15.40 45.00 0.66
N HIS A 76 -14.39 45.21 -0.19
CA HIS A 76 -13.59 46.43 -0.31
C HIS A 76 -12.89 46.89 0.98
N ILE A 77 -12.80 46.01 1.98
CA ILE A 77 -12.22 46.27 3.30
C ILE A 77 -10.99 45.39 3.49
N LEU A 78 -10.01 45.87 4.27
CA LEU A 78 -8.79 45.12 4.62
C LEU A 78 -8.01 44.57 3.41
N LYS A 79 -8.03 45.29 2.28
CA LYS A 79 -7.38 44.89 1.02
C LYS A 79 -5.86 44.66 1.12
N SER A 80 -5.23 45.20 2.17
CA SER A 80 -3.79 45.03 2.43
C SER A 80 -3.44 43.67 3.04
N ILE A 81 -4.41 42.92 3.55
CA ILE A 81 -4.21 41.62 4.20
C ILE A 81 -4.75 40.53 3.27
N SER A 82 -4.02 39.42 3.15
CA SER A 82 -4.50 38.30 2.35
C SER A 82 -5.74 37.66 3.00
N GLY A 83 -6.71 37.29 2.17
CA GLY A 83 -7.92 36.60 2.62
C GLY A 83 -7.59 35.29 3.32
N GLU A 84 -6.55 34.56 2.92
CA GLU A 84 -6.10 33.36 3.65
C GLU A 84 -5.70 33.66 5.11
N THR A 85 -5.12 34.84 5.36
CA THR A 85 -4.73 35.29 6.70
C THR A 85 -5.93 35.75 7.51
N LEU A 86 -6.89 36.45 6.89
CA LEU A 86 -8.14 36.86 7.53
C LEU A 86 -9.05 35.67 7.88
N PHE A 87 -9.00 34.62 7.06
CA PHE A 87 -9.61 33.33 7.35
C PHE A 87 -8.78 32.48 8.32
N VAL A 88 -7.56 32.88 8.69
CA VAL A 88 -6.66 32.16 9.63
C VAL A 88 -6.40 30.69 9.22
N ILE A 89 -6.53 30.39 7.93
CA ILE A 89 -6.37 29.01 7.39
C ILE A 89 -4.91 28.66 7.12
N ASN A 90 -4.05 29.66 6.98
CA ASN A 90 -2.60 29.51 6.81
C ASN A 90 -1.81 29.69 8.12
N TYR A 91 -2.50 29.97 9.24
CA TYR A 91 -1.83 30.33 10.49
C TYR A 91 -1.26 29.09 11.20
N PRO A 92 -0.02 29.15 11.75
CA PRO A 92 0.63 27.99 12.36
C PRO A 92 -0.18 27.31 13.47
N ILE A 93 -0.92 28.10 14.27
CA ILE A 93 -1.75 27.57 15.36
C ILE A 93 -2.90 26.71 14.80
N THR A 94 -3.55 27.16 13.72
CA THR A 94 -4.61 26.42 13.03
C THR A 94 -4.07 25.13 12.42
N LEU A 95 -2.93 25.22 11.73
CA LEU A 95 -2.26 24.06 11.14
C LEU A 95 -1.82 23.04 12.20
N ASN A 96 -1.31 23.50 13.35
CA ASN A 96 -0.94 22.63 14.46
C ASN A 96 -2.14 21.93 15.09
N ARG A 97 -3.29 22.61 15.26
CA ARG A 97 -4.52 21.98 15.75
C ARG A 97 -5.09 20.98 14.76
N ILE A 98 -5.08 21.30 13.47
CA ILE A 98 -5.44 20.38 12.40
C ILE A 98 -4.55 19.12 12.49
N ASN A 99 -3.23 19.30 12.62
CA ASN A 99 -2.27 18.21 12.82
C ASN A 99 -2.57 17.40 14.09
N GLN A 100 -2.92 18.02 15.22
CA GLN A 100 -3.28 17.28 16.44
C GLN A 100 -4.56 16.45 16.26
N ILE A 101 -5.56 16.96 15.55
CA ILE A 101 -6.80 16.21 15.24
C ILE A 101 -6.50 14.98 14.37
N PHE A 102 -5.61 15.12 13.37
CA PHE A 102 -5.11 13.97 12.59
C PHE A 102 -4.52 12.87 13.47
N LEU A 103 -3.88 13.23 14.59
CA LEU A 103 -3.14 12.30 15.45
C LEU A 103 -4.01 11.60 16.49
N HIS A 104 -5.12 12.21 16.92
CA HIS A 104 -6.01 11.65 17.94
C HIS A 104 -7.19 10.86 17.37
N GLN A 105 -7.44 10.93 16.05
CA GLN A 105 -8.48 10.16 15.36
C GLN A 105 -7.92 9.39 14.14
N PRO A 106 -7.02 8.40 14.34
CA PRO A 106 -6.46 7.61 13.25
C PRO A 106 -7.51 6.78 12.48
N SER A 107 -8.66 6.49 13.10
CA SER A 107 -9.78 5.75 12.47
C SER A 107 -10.48 6.49 11.32
N ILE A 108 -10.20 7.79 11.12
CA ILE A 108 -10.81 8.59 10.04
C ILE A 108 -9.97 8.55 8.76
N PHE A 109 -8.69 8.17 8.82
CA PHE A 109 -7.76 8.34 7.70
C PHE A 109 -7.08 7.03 7.32
N LYS A 110 -7.28 6.63 6.07
CA LYS A 110 -6.55 5.51 5.44
C LYS A 110 -5.13 5.94 5.05
N TYR A 111 -4.12 5.36 5.68
CA TYR A 111 -2.71 5.55 5.33
C TYR A 111 -2.32 4.58 4.23
N THR A 112 -1.61 5.05 3.20
CA THR A 112 -1.17 4.21 2.09
C THR A 112 0.33 3.96 2.17
N LEU A 113 0.81 2.92 1.47
CA LEU A 113 2.25 2.63 1.32
C LEU A 113 3.07 3.83 0.84
N ALA A 114 2.49 4.73 0.04
CA ALA A 114 3.15 5.97 -0.38
C ALA A 114 3.49 6.91 0.79
N ASP A 115 2.69 6.88 1.86
CA ASP A 115 2.91 7.70 3.06
C ASP A 115 4.15 7.23 3.85
N TRP A 116 4.61 5.98 3.66
CA TRP A 116 5.80 5.45 4.32
C TRP A 116 7.10 6.11 3.83
N ASN A 117 7.11 6.57 2.57
CA ASN A 117 8.23 7.34 2.01
C ASN A 117 8.27 8.77 2.58
N ASN A 118 7.19 9.25 3.20
CA ASN A 118 7.17 10.56 3.84
C ASN A 118 7.70 10.47 5.27
N LYS A 119 9.02 10.64 5.42
CA LYS A 119 9.72 10.61 6.71
C LYS A 119 9.09 11.53 7.77
N THR A 120 8.51 12.66 7.37
CA THR A 120 7.86 13.60 8.31
C THR A 120 6.61 13.01 8.94
N ILE A 121 5.77 12.31 8.17
CA ILE A 121 4.56 11.64 8.66
C ILE A 121 4.94 10.51 9.62
N ILE A 122 5.86 9.64 9.20
CA ILE A 122 6.27 8.50 10.03
C ILE A 122 7.00 8.97 11.29
N LYS A 123 7.79 10.05 11.22
CA LYS A 123 8.44 10.66 12.40
C LYS A 123 7.39 11.12 13.41
N GLN A 124 6.32 11.78 12.97
CA GLN A 124 5.26 12.23 13.87
C GLN A 124 4.57 11.05 14.58
N LEU A 125 4.31 9.96 13.86
CA LEU A 125 3.74 8.73 14.43
C LEU A 125 4.71 8.06 15.43
N TYR A 126 6.00 8.00 15.11
CA TYR A 126 7.03 7.49 16.01
C TYR A 126 7.11 8.30 17.31
N GLU A 127 7.08 9.63 17.21
CA GLU A 127 7.14 10.54 18.36
C GLU A 127 5.95 10.35 19.32
N LEU A 128 4.76 10.05 18.78
CA LEU A 128 3.55 9.83 19.56
C LEU A 128 3.50 8.46 20.24
N HIS A 129 3.79 7.41 19.50
CA HIS A 129 3.57 6.04 19.96
C HIS A 129 4.81 5.44 20.62
N LEU A 130 6.00 5.72 20.08
CA LEU A 130 7.20 4.96 20.42
C LEU A 130 8.21 5.78 21.21
N LYS A 131 8.44 7.06 20.91
CA LYS A 131 9.52 7.85 21.54
C LYS A 131 9.42 7.99 23.06
N ARG A 132 8.20 8.07 23.60
CA ARG A 132 8.01 8.14 25.07
C ARG A 132 8.44 6.86 25.79
N THR A 133 8.51 5.75 25.06
CA THR A 133 8.70 4.41 25.62
C THR A 133 10.07 3.84 25.24
N ILE A 134 10.47 4.01 23.98
CA ILE A 134 11.80 3.70 23.47
C ILE A 134 12.73 4.84 23.87
N ARG A 135 13.45 4.67 24.98
CA ARG A 135 14.42 5.66 25.48
C ARG A 135 15.70 5.73 24.62
N ARG A 136 15.95 4.72 23.78
CA ARG A 136 17.14 4.63 22.93
C ARG A 136 16.93 5.31 21.58
N SER A 137 18.04 5.82 21.05
CA SER A 137 18.14 6.25 19.65
C SER A 137 18.15 5.02 18.77
N ILE A 138 17.01 4.69 18.17
CA ILE A 138 16.86 3.58 17.23
C ILE A 138 16.70 4.14 15.83
N GLN A 139 17.23 3.46 14.81
CA GLN A 139 16.99 3.78 13.41
C GLN A 139 15.58 3.36 12.97
N TRP A 140 14.55 3.80 13.71
CA TRP A 140 13.14 3.42 13.54
C TRP A 140 12.63 3.52 12.10
N TYR A 141 13.17 4.45 11.31
CA TYR A 141 12.78 4.63 9.92
C TYR A 141 13.23 3.46 9.02
N GLN A 142 14.35 2.82 9.37
CA GLN A 142 14.86 1.65 8.63
C GLN A 142 13.89 0.46 8.71
N VAL A 143 13.09 0.33 9.78
CA VAL A 143 12.05 -0.70 9.86
C VAL A 143 11.11 -0.63 8.65
N PHE A 144 10.70 0.57 8.26
CA PHE A 144 9.81 0.78 7.11
C PHE A 144 10.56 0.67 5.79
N GLN A 145 11.79 1.19 5.70
CA GLN A 145 12.60 1.11 4.48
C GLN A 145 12.95 -0.33 4.12
N ASN A 146 13.37 -1.12 5.11
CA ASN A 146 13.69 -2.54 4.93
C ASN A 146 12.46 -3.33 4.46
N TRP A 147 11.28 -2.98 4.95
CA TRP A 147 10.02 -3.62 4.55
C TRP A 147 9.62 -3.24 3.11
N ILE A 148 9.81 -1.98 2.70
CA ILE A 148 9.53 -1.56 1.31
C ILE A 148 10.51 -2.20 0.32
N GLN A 149 11.77 -2.37 0.72
CA GLN A 149 12.83 -2.91 -0.14
C GLN A 149 12.74 -4.42 -0.35
N GLN A 150 12.15 -5.17 0.58
CA GLN A 150 11.99 -6.60 0.41
C GLN A 150 10.92 -6.93 -0.64
N LYS A 151 11.11 -8.03 -1.36
CA LYS A 151 10.18 -8.49 -2.42
C LYS A 151 8.80 -8.89 -1.90
N SER A 152 8.66 -9.12 -0.59
CA SER A 152 7.41 -9.57 0.01
C SER A 152 6.75 -8.50 0.86
N ASN A 153 5.42 -8.46 0.80
CA ASN A 153 4.60 -7.65 1.68
C ASN A 153 4.55 -8.16 3.12
N ILE A 154 4.94 -9.42 3.35
CA ILE A 154 4.85 -10.08 4.66
C ILE A 154 6.20 -10.04 5.38
N ILE A 155 6.18 -9.59 6.63
CA ILE A 155 7.28 -9.74 7.59
C ILE A 155 6.90 -10.70 8.71
N GLU A 156 7.92 -11.32 9.30
CA GLU A 156 7.86 -11.81 10.67
C GLU A 156 8.33 -10.67 11.58
N LEU A 157 7.50 -10.28 12.54
CA LEU A 157 7.64 -9.04 13.30
C LEU A 157 8.98 -8.96 14.05
N TYR A 158 9.31 -10.01 14.81
CA TYR A 158 10.48 -10.01 15.70
C TYR A 158 11.77 -9.92 14.91
N THR A 159 11.99 -10.85 13.96
CA THR A 159 13.21 -10.85 13.14
C THR A 159 13.33 -9.61 12.26
N HIS A 160 12.22 -8.98 11.88
CA HIS A 160 12.25 -7.74 11.11
C HIS A 160 12.65 -6.54 11.97
N LEU A 161 12.14 -6.45 13.20
CA LEU A 161 12.54 -5.42 14.15
C LEU A 161 14.00 -5.62 14.57
N ASP A 162 14.40 -6.85 14.89
CA ASP A 162 15.74 -7.21 15.40
C ASP A 162 16.88 -6.69 14.51
N LYS A 163 16.67 -6.62 13.19
CA LYS A 163 17.61 -6.02 12.22
C LYS A 163 17.99 -4.56 12.50
N VAL A 164 17.16 -3.84 13.24
CA VAL A 164 17.32 -2.40 13.55
C VAL A 164 17.78 -2.19 14.99
N TYR A 165 17.68 -3.23 15.82
CA TYR A 165 18.12 -3.21 17.21
C TYR A 165 19.54 -3.79 17.32
N ASP A 166 20.21 -3.53 18.44
CA ASP A 166 21.55 -4.07 18.70
C ASP A 166 21.48 -5.59 18.91
N LEU A 167 22.52 -6.33 18.50
CA LEU A 167 22.61 -7.81 18.48
C LEU A 167 22.28 -8.55 19.79
N ASN A 168 22.15 -7.83 20.91
CA ASN A 168 21.85 -8.39 22.24
C ASN A 168 20.64 -7.72 22.92
N TYR A 169 19.83 -6.98 22.17
CA TYR A 169 18.70 -6.26 22.73
C TYR A 169 17.43 -7.11 22.67
N GLU A 170 16.88 -7.41 23.84
CA GLU A 170 15.55 -8.03 23.94
C GLU A 170 14.47 -6.95 23.89
N ILE A 171 13.67 -6.97 22.82
CA ILE A 171 12.53 -6.06 22.66
C ILE A 171 11.45 -6.43 23.67
N SER A 172 11.06 -5.48 24.51
CA SER A 172 10.04 -5.72 25.52
C SER A 172 8.64 -5.88 24.90
N GLU A 173 7.77 -6.66 25.55
CA GLU A 173 6.38 -6.84 25.11
C GLU A 173 5.64 -5.49 24.99
N ARG A 174 5.97 -4.53 25.86
CA ARG A 174 5.40 -3.18 25.81
C ARG A 174 5.82 -2.43 24.55
N GLU A 175 7.09 -2.54 24.13
CA GLU A 175 7.57 -1.93 22.90
C GLU A 175 6.93 -2.59 21.67
N LEU A 176 6.81 -3.92 21.67
CA LEU A 176 6.13 -4.67 20.62
C LEU A 176 4.67 -4.23 20.45
N ARG A 177 3.93 -4.12 21.55
CA ARG A 177 2.54 -3.63 21.52
C ARG A 177 2.42 -2.23 20.90
N LEU A 178 3.40 -1.36 21.13
CA LEU A 178 3.43 -0.02 20.54
C LEU A 178 3.78 -0.04 19.06
N TRP A 179 4.71 -0.90 18.64
CA TRP A 179 4.99 -1.15 17.23
C TRP A 179 3.74 -1.66 16.50
N CYS A 180 3.06 -2.66 17.08
CA CYS A 180 1.80 -3.19 16.56
C CYS A 180 0.71 -2.11 16.47
N ALA A 181 0.60 -1.23 17.48
CA ALA A 181 -0.34 -0.11 17.42
C ALA A 181 -0.02 0.86 16.28
N MET A 182 1.25 1.20 16.08
CA MET A 182 1.70 2.05 14.98
C MET A 182 1.43 1.40 13.62
N PHE A 183 1.69 0.10 13.47
CA PHE A 183 1.41 -0.64 12.24
C PHE A 183 -0.07 -0.68 11.90
N ARG A 184 -0.96 -0.84 12.89
CA ARG A 184 -2.42 -0.77 12.66
C ARG A 184 -2.87 0.59 12.15
N ILE A 185 -2.28 1.67 12.67
CA ILE A 185 -2.55 3.03 12.18
C ILE A 185 -2.13 3.16 10.71
N LEU A 186 -1.01 2.54 10.34
CA LEU A 186 -0.48 2.51 8.98
C LEU A 186 -1.18 1.49 8.06
N GLU A 187 -2.37 1.02 8.42
CA GLU A 187 -3.17 0.01 7.70
C GLU A 187 -2.48 -1.36 7.51
N CYS A 188 -1.45 -1.68 8.29
CA CYS A 188 -0.91 -3.03 8.29
C CYS A 188 -1.83 -3.97 9.05
N THR A 189 -1.88 -5.21 8.57
CA THR A 189 -2.72 -6.24 9.16
C THR A 189 -1.86 -7.35 9.73
N ASN A 190 -2.19 -7.75 10.96
CA ASN A 190 -1.66 -8.97 11.54
C ASN A 190 -2.38 -10.16 10.85
N ILE A 191 -1.59 -11.01 10.20
CA ILE A 191 -2.05 -12.21 9.48
C ILE A 191 -1.64 -13.50 10.20
N THR A 192 -1.24 -13.39 11.47
CA THR A 192 -0.87 -14.54 12.31
C THR A 192 -2.04 -15.52 12.36
N PRO A 193 -1.85 -16.77 11.95
CA PRO A 193 -2.97 -17.68 11.71
C PRO A 193 -3.45 -18.43 12.96
N TYR A 194 -2.91 -18.14 14.14
CA TYR A 194 -3.22 -18.81 15.41
C TYR A 194 -3.19 -17.84 16.59
N ASN A 195 -3.71 -18.28 17.72
CA ASN A 195 -3.64 -17.56 18.99
C ASN A 195 -2.24 -17.62 19.59
N ASN A 196 -1.85 -16.56 20.31
CA ASN A 196 -0.53 -16.37 20.92
C ASN A 196 -0.07 -17.51 21.86
N ASP A 197 -0.95 -18.45 22.20
CA ASP A 197 -0.66 -19.64 23.01
C ASP A 197 0.19 -20.70 22.27
N ILE A 198 0.33 -20.62 20.94
CA ILE A 198 1.05 -21.61 20.12
C ILE A 198 2.49 -21.17 19.79
N SER A 199 2.68 -19.91 19.42
CA SER A 199 3.99 -19.30 19.20
C SER A 199 3.89 -17.80 19.44
N TYR A 200 5.00 -17.19 19.86
CA TYR A 200 5.13 -15.75 19.96
C TYR A 200 5.38 -15.08 18.60
N ASP A 201 5.66 -15.85 17.54
CA ASP A 201 5.94 -15.31 16.22
C ASP A 201 4.69 -14.62 15.64
N GLU A 202 4.79 -13.32 15.35
CA GLU A 202 3.74 -12.55 14.71
C GLU A 202 4.08 -12.27 13.24
N PHE A 203 3.12 -12.48 12.34
CA PHE A 203 3.27 -12.18 10.93
C PHE A 203 2.37 -11.01 10.53
N TRP A 204 2.96 -10.03 9.86
CA TRP A 204 2.28 -8.81 9.45
C TRP A 204 2.43 -8.59 7.96
N THR A 205 1.36 -8.10 7.32
CA THR A 205 1.40 -7.67 5.92
C THR A 205 1.05 -6.20 5.78
N ASN A 206 1.74 -5.53 4.86
CA ASN A 206 1.41 -4.18 4.39
C ASN A 206 0.56 -4.19 3.11
N ALA A 207 0.11 -5.37 2.65
CA ALA A 207 -0.74 -5.49 1.48
C ALA A 207 -2.18 -5.04 1.76
N THR A 208 -2.81 -4.41 0.78
CA THR A 208 -4.22 -4.00 0.83
C THR A 208 -5.18 -5.20 0.81
N ASN A 209 -4.80 -6.31 0.18
CA ASN A 209 -5.53 -7.57 0.21
C ASN A 209 -4.76 -8.60 1.05
N SER A 210 -5.11 -8.67 2.33
CA SER A 210 -4.46 -9.54 3.30
C SER A 210 -4.81 -11.02 3.16
N GLU A 211 -5.84 -11.40 2.38
CA GLU A 211 -6.32 -12.79 2.34
C GLU A 211 -5.34 -13.73 1.63
N LYS A 212 -4.79 -13.29 0.49
CA LYS A 212 -3.73 -14.03 -0.23
C LYS A 212 -2.49 -14.17 0.65
N ASP A 213 -2.14 -13.09 1.33
CA ASP A 213 -0.98 -13.06 2.21
C ASP A 213 -1.18 -13.86 3.48
N ARG A 214 -2.41 -13.99 3.99
CA ARG A 214 -2.75 -14.87 5.11
C ARG A 214 -2.50 -16.34 4.77
N ILE A 215 -2.85 -16.77 3.55
CA ILE A 215 -2.53 -18.11 3.07
C ILE A 215 -1.00 -18.29 2.96
N ASN A 216 -0.30 -17.30 2.42
CA ASN A 216 1.16 -17.34 2.33
C ASN A 216 1.84 -17.34 3.70
N GLY A 217 1.31 -16.59 4.66
CA GLY A 217 1.76 -16.55 6.06
C GLY A 217 1.59 -17.91 6.73
N LYS A 218 0.43 -18.58 6.54
CA LYS A 218 0.22 -19.98 6.94
C LYS A 218 1.28 -20.90 6.34
N ILE A 219 1.58 -20.78 5.04
CA ILE A 219 2.58 -21.61 4.37
C ILE A 219 4.00 -21.34 4.92
N ARG A 220 4.38 -20.08 5.16
CA ARG A 220 5.69 -19.73 5.75
C ARG A 220 5.84 -20.27 7.16
N MET A 221 4.83 -20.10 8.00
CA MET A 221 4.81 -20.69 9.34
C MET A 221 4.95 -22.21 9.30
N LEU A 222 4.11 -22.88 8.51
CA LEU A 222 4.20 -24.32 8.31
C LEU A 222 5.54 -24.77 7.72
N SER A 223 6.27 -23.91 7.03
CA SER A 223 7.63 -24.22 6.59
C SER A 223 8.60 -24.22 7.77
N ILE A 224 8.42 -23.34 8.77
CA ILE A 224 9.27 -23.23 9.96
C ILE A 224 8.99 -24.38 10.94
N ILE A 225 7.74 -24.62 11.30
CA ILE A 225 7.35 -25.64 12.30
C ILE A 225 7.09 -27.03 11.67
N GLY A 226 7.01 -27.10 10.35
CA GLY A 226 6.50 -28.28 9.64
C GLY A 226 7.38 -29.52 9.79
N GLU A 227 8.67 -29.37 10.07
CA GLU A 227 9.58 -30.50 10.32
C GLU A 227 9.56 -30.93 11.79
N ASP A 228 9.35 -29.99 12.72
CA ASP A 228 9.38 -30.25 14.17
C ASP A 228 8.13 -30.96 14.70
N PHE A 229 7.03 -30.94 13.94
CA PHE A 229 5.75 -31.53 14.35
C PHE A 229 5.20 -32.54 13.34
N THR A 230 4.51 -33.55 13.86
CA THR A 230 3.83 -34.56 13.04
C THR A 230 2.62 -33.96 12.33
N TYR A 231 2.29 -34.50 11.15
CA TYR A 231 1.15 -34.09 10.33
C TYR A 231 -0.15 -33.96 11.13
N LYS A 232 -0.44 -34.96 11.97
CA LYS A 232 -1.64 -35.02 12.80
C LYS A 232 -1.73 -33.84 13.77
N LYS A 233 -0.63 -33.53 14.45
CA LYS A 233 -0.54 -32.45 15.45
C LYS A 233 -0.70 -31.06 14.81
N ILE A 234 -0.20 -30.89 13.58
CA ILE A 234 -0.36 -29.65 12.80
C ILE A 234 -1.80 -29.47 12.32
N ILE A 235 -2.42 -30.54 11.79
CA ILE A 235 -3.81 -30.50 11.33
C ILE A 235 -4.77 -30.17 12.48
N GLU A 236 -4.60 -30.84 13.63
CA GLU A 236 -5.48 -30.65 14.80
C GLU A 236 -5.34 -29.26 15.43
N LYS A 237 -4.12 -28.71 15.52
CA LYS A 237 -3.89 -27.41 16.18
C LYS A 237 -4.10 -26.18 15.29
N LEU A 238 -3.87 -26.31 13.99
CA LEU A 238 -3.89 -25.17 13.05
C LEU A 238 -5.03 -25.26 12.02
N GLU A 239 -5.86 -26.32 12.08
CA GLU A 239 -7.01 -26.53 11.20
C GLU A 239 -6.67 -26.39 9.69
N VAL A 240 -5.49 -26.88 9.29
CA VAL A 240 -4.98 -26.78 7.91
C VAL A 240 -5.04 -28.12 7.21
N SER A 241 -5.33 -28.09 5.90
CA SER A 241 -5.36 -29.31 5.09
C SER A 241 -3.98 -29.95 4.95
N SER A 242 -3.95 -31.27 4.77
CA SER A 242 -2.71 -32.02 4.51
C SER A 242 -1.96 -31.53 3.26
N ASN A 243 -2.70 -31.07 2.25
CA ASN A 243 -2.14 -30.48 1.03
C ASN A 243 -1.39 -29.17 1.31
N THR A 244 -1.91 -28.32 2.20
CA THR A 244 -1.26 -27.07 2.62
C THR A 244 0.06 -27.35 3.32
N ILE A 245 0.09 -28.34 4.23
CA ILE A 245 1.31 -28.77 4.93
C ILE A 245 2.34 -29.34 3.95
N ASN A 246 1.90 -30.14 2.98
CA ASN A 246 2.78 -30.68 1.93
C ASN A 246 3.41 -29.57 1.10
N THR A 247 2.61 -28.56 0.77
CA THR A 247 3.07 -27.39 0.01
C THR A 247 4.09 -26.58 0.82
N ALA A 248 3.87 -26.41 2.12
CA ALA A 248 4.78 -25.72 3.03
C ALA A 248 6.10 -26.47 3.26
N ARG A 249 6.06 -27.80 3.40
CA ARG A 249 7.29 -28.62 3.49
C ARG A 249 8.09 -28.61 2.18
N LYS A 250 7.42 -28.66 1.03
CA LYS A 250 8.06 -28.46 -0.28
C LYS A 250 8.67 -27.05 -0.37
N PHE A 251 7.97 -26.05 0.13
CA PHE A 251 8.44 -24.67 0.16
C PHE A 251 9.73 -24.52 0.98
N PHE A 252 9.75 -25.06 2.20
CA PHE A 252 10.92 -25.08 3.09
C PHE A 252 12.16 -25.64 2.40
N ARG A 253 12.03 -26.81 1.77
CA ARG A 253 13.12 -27.50 1.07
C ARG A 253 13.69 -26.73 -0.12
N ILE A 254 12.91 -25.83 -0.72
CA ILE A 254 13.28 -25.10 -1.94
C ILE A 254 13.82 -23.70 -1.62
N ASN A 255 13.28 -23.01 -0.61
CA ASN A 255 13.54 -21.57 -0.41
C ASN A 255 14.33 -21.25 0.86
N GLU A 256 14.77 -22.26 1.64
CA GLU A 256 15.26 -22.12 3.02
C GLU A 256 14.18 -21.60 4.00
N PRO A 257 14.26 -21.92 5.31
CA PRO A 257 13.35 -21.40 6.32
C PRO A 257 13.25 -19.87 6.27
N ARG A 258 12.05 -19.33 6.49
CA ARG A 258 11.76 -17.89 6.68
C ARG A 258 11.87 -17.01 5.42
N CYS A 259 12.23 -17.54 4.26
CA CYS A 259 12.36 -16.74 3.04
C CYS A 259 11.02 -16.47 2.31
N PRO A 260 10.94 -15.37 1.53
CA PRO A 260 9.86 -15.15 0.60
C PRO A 260 9.74 -16.25 -0.46
N ILE A 261 8.54 -16.39 -1.04
CA ILE A 261 8.38 -17.16 -2.26
C ILE A 261 9.27 -16.52 -3.32
N LEU A 262 10.30 -17.25 -3.78
CA LEU A 262 11.08 -16.85 -4.93
C LEU A 262 10.13 -16.82 -6.14
N GLU A 263 9.86 -15.63 -6.67
CA GLU A 263 9.29 -15.51 -8.00
C GLU A 263 10.25 -16.19 -8.96
N LYS A 264 9.82 -17.31 -9.54
CA LYS A 264 10.62 -18.02 -10.54
C LYS A 264 10.83 -17.05 -11.70
N PRO A 265 12.08 -16.70 -12.07
CA PRO A 265 12.30 -15.93 -13.28
C PRO A 265 11.78 -16.75 -14.46
N ILE A 266 10.89 -16.17 -15.25
CA ILE A 266 10.46 -16.76 -16.52
C ILE A 266 11.63 -16.56 -17.48
N ILE A 267 12.53 -17.54 -17.53
CA ILE A 267 13.62 -17.56 -18.50
C ILE A 267 13.10 -18.28 -19.74
N THR A 268 12.72 -17.52 -20.76
CA THR A 268 12.48 -18.08 -22.11
C THR A 268 13.83 -18.30 -22.79
N CYS A 269 14.43 -19.48 -22.58
CA CYS A 269 15.53 -19.94 -23.42
C CYS A 269 14.95 -20.48 -24.74
N SER A 270 15.23 -19.83 -25.87
CA SER A 270 15.02 -20.42 -27.19
C SER A 270 16.02 -21.55 -27.39
N LYS A 271 15.59 -22.80 -27.20
CA LYS A 271 16.44 -23.99 -27.36
C LYS A 271 16.90 -24.24 -28.81
N MET A 272 16.31 -23.56 -29.80
CA MET A 272 16.59 -23.73 -31.23
C MET A 272 16.79 -22.38 -31.89
N SER A 273 17.74 -22.30 -32.83
CA SER A 273 17.89 -21.13 -33.70
C SER A 273 16.75 -21.06 -34.73
N GLU A 274 16.47 -19.86 -35.24
CA GLU A 274 15.40 -19.63 -36.22
C GLU A 274 15.53 -20.50 -37.48
N VAL A 275 16.77 -20.79 -37.88
CA VAL A 275 17.05 -21.66 -39.04
C VAL A 275 16.52 -23.07 -38.79
N LYS A 276 16.76 -23.62 -37.60
CA LYS A 276 16.30 -24.99 -37.25
C LYS A 276 14.79 -25.07 -37.12
N VAL A 277 14.14 -24.01 -36.65
CA VAL A 277 12.67 -23.92 -36.59
C VAL A 277 12.07 -23.92 -38.00
N LYS A 278 12.63 -23.13 -38.91
CA LYS A 278 12.17 -23.06 -40.32
C LYS A 278 12.35 -24.39 -41.05
N GLU A 279 13.48 -25.07 -40.86
CA GLU A 279 13.71 -26.40 -41.46
C GLU A 279 12.71 -27.44 -40.95
N PHE A 280 12.38 -27.40 -39.66
CA PHE A 280 11.35 -28.26 -39.08
C PHE A 280 9.97 -27.95 -39.67
N GLU A 281 9.57 -26.68 -39.74
CA GLU A 281 8.29 -26.27 -40.31
C GLU A 281 8.16 -26.66 -41.79
N LEU A 282 9.21 -26.46 -42.59
CA LEU A 282 9.24 -26.84 -44.00
C LEU A 282 9.05 -28.35 -44.18
N PHE A 283 9.70 -29.16 -43.36
CA PHE A 283 9.58 -30.62 -43.43
C PHE A 283 8.17 -31.12 -43.11
N PHE A 284 7.50 -30.51 -42.12
CA PHE A 284 6.13 -30.86 -41.74
C PHE A 284 5.04 -30.13 -42.55
N THR A 285 5.43 -29.27 -43.48
CA THR A 285 4.52 -28.71 -44.49
C THR A 285 4.45 -29.59 -45.74
N ASP A 286 5.46 -30.44 -45.95
CA ASP A 286 5.51 -31.36 -47.08
C ASP A 286 4.45 -32.47 -46.95
N LYS A 287 3.55 -32.52 -47.94
CA LYS A 287 2.51 -33.55 -48.07
C LYS A 287 3.08 -34.95 -48.25
N ALA A 288 4.36 -35.14 -48.57
CA ALA A 288 5.00 -36.45 -48.57
C ALA A 288 5.23 -37.00 -47.15
N ASN A 289 5.28 -36.14 -46.13
CA ASN A 289 5.60 -36.51 -44.75
C ASN A 289 4.38 -36.48 -43.81
N VAL A 290 3.40 -35.62 -44.13
CA VAL A 290 2.18 -35.47 -43.33
C VAL A 290 0.91 -35.47 -44.18
N ASN A 291 -0.21 -35.78 -43.53
CA ASN A 291 -1.56 -35.59 -44.03
C ASN A 291 -2.28 -34.53 -43.19
N MET A 292 -2.91 -33.57 -43.85
CA MET A 292 -3.81 -32.64 -43.16
C MET A 292 -5.15 -33.32 -42.86
N SER A 293 -5.65 -33.16 -41.65
CA SER A 293 -7.01 -33.56 -41.32
C SER A 293 -8.01 -32.68 -42.04
N SER A 294 -9.00 -33.27 -42.70
CA SER A 294 -10.11 -32.55 -43.33
C SER A 294 -11.24 -32.19 -42.36
N TYR A 295 -11.24 -32.74 -41.14
CA TYR A 295 -12.35 -32.63 -40.19
C TYR A 295 -11.91 -32.22 -38.77
N LYS A 296 -10.60 -32.13 -38.50
CA LYS A 296 -10.07 -31.80 -37.18
C LYS A 296 -9.11 -30.62 -37.26
N VAL A 297 -9.46 -29.53 -36.57
CA VAL A 297 -8.65 -28.32 -36.45
C VAL A 297 -8.20 -28.13 -35.00
N ASP A 298 -7.05 -27.48 -34.81
CA ASP A 298 -6.58 -27.08 -33.49
C ASP A 298 -7.45 -25.94 -32.93
N ALA A 299 -7.91 -26.09 -31.69
CA ALA A 299 -8.87 -25.15 -31.09
C ALA A 299 -8.27 -23.75 -30.84
N LYS A 300 -6.94 -23.62 -30.72
CA LYS A 300 -6.28 -22.33 -30.48
C LYS A 300 -5.86 -21.65 -31.78
N THR A 301 -5.36 -22.40 -32.76
CA THR A 301 -4.83 -21.82 -34.00
C THR A 301 -5.80 -21.88 -35.19
N GLN A 302 -6.88 -22.66 -35.08
CA GLN A 302 -7.86 -22.92 -36.16
C GLN A 302 -7.25 -23.56 -37.42
N LEU A 303 -6.03 -24.09 -37.33
CA LEU A 303 -5.37 -24.78 -38.44
C LEU A 303 -5.67 -26.28 -38.42
N PRO A 304 -5.68 -26.97 -39.59
CA PRO A 304 -5.85 -28.41 -39.65
C PRO A 304 -4.79 -29.18 -38.86
N VAL A 305 -5.21 -30.19 -38.09
CA VAL A 305 -4.28 -31.08 -37.40
C VAL A 305 -3.53 -31.94 -38.43
N LEU A 306 -2.21 -32.02 -38.30
CA LEU A 306 -1.33 -32.83 -39.17
C LEU A 306 -1.12 -34.24 -38.58
N TYR A 307 -1.30 -35.25 -39.42
CA TYR A 307 -0.99 -36.65 -39.10
C TYR A 307 0.28 -37.10 -39.83
N LEU A 308 1.17 -37.78 -39.11
CA LEU A 308 2.39 -38.34 -39.69
C LEU A 308 2.05 -39.49 -40.64
N LYS A 309 2.62 -39.47 -41.85
CA LYS A 309 2.41 -40.54 -42.85
C LYS A 309 3.18 -41.82 -42.54
N ASN A 310 4.20 -41.75 -41.68
CA ASN A 310 5.07 -42.87 -41.39
C ASN A 310 5.51 -42.87 -39.92
N GLN A 311 6.20 -43.94 -39.50
CA GLN A 311 6.77 -44.05 -38.16
C GLN A 311 7.81 -42.94 -37.91
N LYS A 312 7.90 -42.51 -36.64
CA LYS A 312 8.78 -41.42 -36.22
C LYS A 312 10.25 -41.66 -36.59
N SER A 313 10.72 -42.90 -36.49
CA SER A 313 12.10 -43.29 -36.85
C SER A 313 12.40 -43.02 -38.33
N ILE A 314 11.52 -43.46 -39.23
CA ILE A 314 11.68 -43.30 -40.68
C ILE A 314 11.61 -41.82 -41.09
N LEU A 315 10.69 -41.06 -40.49
CA LEU A 315 10.60 -39.62 -40.75
C LEU A 315 11.81 -38.86 -40.21
N TRP A 316 12.39 -39.32 -39.10
CA TRP A 316 13.59 -38.75 -38.52
C TRP A 316 14.84 -38.99 -39.39
N GLU A 317 14.99 -40.20 -39.94
CA GLU A 317 16.05 -40.50 -40.91
C GLU A 317 15.92 -39.65 -42.17
N LYS A 318 14.69 -39.53 -42.70
CA LYS A 318 14.39 -38.69 -43.87
C LYS A 318 14.68 -37.19 -43.60
N PHE A 319 14.30 -36.70 -42.43
CA PHE A 319 14.60 -35.34 -41.99
C PHE A 319 16.11 -35.10 -41.90
N SER A 320 16.83 -36.02 -41.25
CA SER A 320 18.28 -35.93 -41.07
C SER A 320 19.06 -36.00 -42.38
N ALA A 321 18.55 -36.72 -43.38
CA ALA A 321 19.12 -36.77 -44.72
C ALA A 321 18.85 -35.49 -45.53
N THR A 322 17.68 -34.87 -45.34
CA THR A 322 17.28 -33.65 -46.06
C THR A 322 17.94 -32.39 -45.47
N TYR A 323 18.11 -32.37 -44.15
CA TYR A 323 18.72 -31.27 -43.39
C TYR A 323 19.89 -31.79 -42.53
N PRO A 324 21.03 -32.14 -43.14
CA PRO A 324 22.16 -32.78 -42.44
C PRO A 324 22.78 -31.94 -41.31
N ASN A 325 22.55 -30.62 -41.33
CA ASN A 325 23.01 -29.67 -40.32
C ASN A 325 21.88 -29.13 -39.42
N GLY A 326 20.63 -29.57 -39.64
CA GLY A 326 19.45 -28.88 -39.10
C GLY A 326 19.11 -29.19 -37.64
N MET A 327 19.49 -30.34 -37.11
CA MET A 327 19.25 -30.69 -35.69
C MET A 327 20.45 -31.27 -34.95
N LYS A 328 21.65 -31.26 -35.56
CA LYS A 328 22.90 -31.53 -34.84
C LYS A 328 23.31 -30.38 -33.94
#